data_AF-A0A0R3P9R1-F1
#
_entry.id   AF-A0A0R3P9R1-F1
#
_cell.length_a   1.000
_cell.length_b   1.000
_cell.length_c   1.000
_cell.angle_alpha   90.00
_cell.angle_beta   90.00
_cell.angle_gamma   90.00
#
_symmetry.space_group_name_H-M   'P 1'
#
loop_
_entity.id
_entity.type
_entity.pdbx_description
1 polymer ?
#
loop_
_entity_poly.entity_id
_entity_poly.type
_entity_poly.pdbx_seq_one_letter_code
_entity_poly.pdbx_strand_id
1 'polypeptide(L)'
;MSQMYDSNVILMMLGDDFRFDMIEEWHQHYDNFLPLFEEINSRHNAKIRFGTLSDYFNALERWYGKHKRQPSTLSGDFFPYK
;
A
#
# COMPACT_ATOMS: atom_id res chain seq x y z
N MET A 1 9.13 7.01 -5.22
CA MET A 1 8.76 6.08 -4.13
C MET A 1 8.73 4.63 -4.58
N SER A 2 8.08 4.26 -5.69
CA SER A 2 8.09 2.87 -6.18
C SER A 2 9.51 2.32 -6.45
N GLN A 3 10.45 3.18 -6.87
CA GLN A 3 11.85 2.83 -7.13
C GLN A 3 12.64 2.33 -5.89
N MET A 4 12.11 2.52 -4.68
CA MET A 4 12.75 2.05 -3.43
C MET A 4 12.39 0.60 -3.09
N TYR A 5 11.48 -0.02 -3.85
CA TYR A 5 11.00 -1.38 -3.63
C TYR A 5 11.25 -2.26 -4.86
N ASP A 6 11.48 -3.54 -4.63
CA ASP A 6 11.74 -4.49 -5.73
C ASP A 6 10.49 -4.84 -6.56
N SER A 7 9.30 -4.70 -5.97
CA SER A 7 8.04 -5.12 -6.59
C SER A 7 7.23 -3.93 -7.13
N ASN A 8 6.33 -4.23 -8.08
CA ASN A 8 5.30 -3.29 -8.52
C ASN A 8 4.04 -3.33 -7.64
N VAL A 9 4.15 -3.88 -6.42
CA VAL A 9 3.08 -3.92 -5.42
C VAL A 9 3.47 -2.93 -4.32
N ILE A 10 2.73 -1.82 -4.22
CA ILE A 10 3.04 -0.71 -3.31
C ILE A 10 2.00 -0.63 -2.20
N LEU A 11 2.47 -0.50 -0.96
CA LEU A 11 1.63 -0.18 0.21
C LEU A 11 1.66 1.34 0.44
N MET A 12 0.48 1.93 0.51
CA MET A 12 0.29 3.33 0.93
C MET A 12 -0.60 3.31 2.17
N MET A 13 -0.07 3.81 3.29
CA MET A 13 -0.86 3.94 4.53
C MET A 13 -1.68 5.22 4.46
N LEU A 14 -2.98 5.12 4.73
CA LEU A 14 -3.89 6.25 4.84
C LEU A 14 -4.43 6.27 6.27
N GLY A 15 -3.94 7.22 7.05
CA GLY A 15 -4.28 7.37 8.46
C GLY A 15 -3.25 8.24 9.17
N ASP A 16 -3.54 8.53 10.42
CA ASP A 16 -2.72 9.32 11.35
C ASP A 16 -3.25 9.09 12.77
N ASP A 17 -2.63 9.70 13.78
CA ASP A 17 -3.08 9.63 15.17
C ASP A 17 -4.55 10.07 15.31
N PHE A 18 -5.37 9.21 15.93
CA PHE A 18 -6.80 9.44 16.21
C PHE A 18 -7.68 9.77 15.01
N ARG A 19 -7.26 9.40 13.79
CA ARG A 19 -8.06 9.55 12.58
C ARG A 19 -9.20 8.53 12.50
N PHE A 20 -10.20 8.86 11.71
CA PHE A 20 -11.39 8.07 11.42
C PHE A 20 -12.32 7.92 12.64
N ASP A 21 -12.36 8.93 13.50
CA ASP A 21 -13.19 8.97 14.70
C ASP A 21 -14.59 9.56 14.44
N MET A 22 -14.74 10.38 13.40
CA MET A 22 -15.99 11.01 12.99
C MET A 22 -16.52 10.45 11.67
N ILE A 23 -17.82 10.17 11.57
CA ILE A 23 -18.45 9.57 10.38
C ILE A 23 -18.32 10.48 9.14
N GLU A 24 -18.29 11.79 9.33
CA GLU A 24 -18.10 12.77 8.26
C GLU A 24 -16.71 12.65 7.64
N GLU A 25 -15.69 12.36 8.45
CA GLU A 25 -14.33 12.13 7.96
C GLU A 25 -14.29 10.87 7.08
N TRP A 26 -14.94 9.78 7.50
CA TRP A 26 -15.05 8.56 6.69
C TRP A 26 -15.64 8.84 5.30
N HIS A 27 -16.77 9.56 5.26
CA HIS A 27 -17.42 9.92 4.00
C HIS A 27 -16.51 10.81 3.15
N GLN A 28 -15.92 11.85 3.74
CA GLN A 28 -15.03 12.75 3.02
C GLN A 28 -13.82 12.01 2.44
N HIS A 29 -13.21 11.09 3.17
CA HIS A 29 -12.09 10.30 2.63
C HIS A 29 -12.57 9.38 1.51
N TYR A 30 -13.59 8.57 1.76
CA TYR A 30 -14.05 7.58 0.79
C TYR A 30 -14.53 8.24 -0.51
N ASP A 31 -15.39 9.25 -0.43
CA ASP A 31 -16.01 9.90 -1.58
C ASP A 31 -15.00 10.70 -2.41
N ASN A 32 -13.94 11.23 -1.81
CA ASN A 32 -12.90 11.95 -2.54
C ASN A 32 -11.89 11.01 -3.23
N PHE A 33 -11.57 9.86 -2.63
CA PHE A 33 -10.61 8.92 -3.21
C PHE A 33 -11.18 8.11 -4.37
N LEU A 34 -12.47 7.78 -4.34
CA LEU A 34 -13.09 6.96 -5.38
C LEU A 34 -12.93 7.55 -6.80
N PRO A 35 -13.25 8.83 -7.08
CA PRO A 35 -13.07 9.41 -8.41
C PRO A 35 -11.60 9.39 -8.87
N LEU A 36 -10.66 9.59 -7.95
CA LEU A 36 -9.23 9.51 -8.25
C LEU A 36 -8.82 8.08 -8.62
N PHE A 37 -9.33 7.08 -7.89
CA PHE A 37 -9.07 5.67 -8.21
C PHE A 37 -9.64 5.30 -9.57
N GLU A 38 -10.86 5.73 -9.88
CA GLU A 38 -11.49 5.51 -11.19
C GLU A 38 -10.64 6.09 -12.32
N GLU A 39 -10.21 7.34 -12.20
CA GLU A 39 -9.39 8.01 -13.23
C GLU A 39 -8.00 7.38 -13.37
N ILE A 40 -7.36 6.98 -12.26
CA ILE A 40 -6.06 6.30 -12.33
C ILE A 40 -6.21 4.92 -13.00
N ASN A 41 -7.25 4.17 -12.62
CA ASN A 41 -7.50 2.83 -13.13
C ASN A 41 -7.93 2.84 -14.62
N SER A 42 -8.57 3.91 -15.09
CA SER A 42 -8.99 4.07 -16.50
C SER A 42 -7.81 4.19 -17.46
N ARG A 43 -6.67 4.74 -17.00
CA ARG A 43 -5.47 4.99 -17.83
C ARG A 43 -4.55 3.77 -17.97
N HIS A 44 -4.91 2.61 -17.41
CA HIS A 44 -4.20 1.31 -17.48
C HIS A 44 -2.73 1.28 -16.99
N ASN A 45 -2.17 2.38 -16.51
CA ASN A 45 -0.77 2.47 -16.05
C ASN A 45 -0.58 2.03 -14.60
N ALA A 46 -1.65 2.02 -13.81
CA ALA A 46 -1.64 1.57 -12.43
C ALA A 46 -3.00 0.95 -12.07
N LYS A 47 -3.00 0.11 -11.03
CA LYS A 47 -4.21 -0.40 -10.39
C LYS A 47 -4.19 -0.03 -8.92
N ILE A 48 -5.08 0.88 -8.52
CA ILE A 48 -5.21 1.37 -7.15
C ILE A 48 -6.58 0.99 -6.58
N ARG A 49 -6.60 0.67 -5.29
CA ARG A 49 -7.79 0.31 -4.52
C ARG A 49 -7.52 0.49 -3.03
N PHE A 50 -8.59 0.64 -2.25
CA PHE A 50 -8.51 0.34 -0.83
C PHE A 50 -8.19 -1.15 -0.61
N GLY A 51 -7.44 -1.44 0.44
CA GLY A 51 -7.00 -2.79 0.77
C GLY A 51 -6.47 -2.87 2.19
N THR A 52 -6.21 -4.09 2.62
CA THR A 52 -5.67 -4.42 3.94
C THR A 52 -4.17 -4.72 3.88
N LEU A 53 -3.51 -4.83 5.04
CA LEU A 53 -2.13 -5.34 5.10
C LEU A 53 -2.03 -6.75 4.51
N SER A 54 -3.04 -7.60 4.75
CA SER A 54 -3.10 -8.95 4.18
C SER A 54 -3.20 -8.93 2.66
N ASP A 55 -4.01 -8.03 2.08
CA ASP A 55 -4.08 -7.85 0.62
C ASP A 55 -2.70 -7.54 0.02
N TYR A 56 -1.96 -6.65 0.68
CA TYR A 56 -0.62 -6.24 0.27
C TYR A 56 0.36 -7.40 0.33
N PHE A 57 0.51 -8.06 1.49
CA PHE A 57 1.47 -9.16 1.65
C PHE A 57 1.14 -10.35 0.73
N ASN A 58 -0.14 -10.68 0.55
CA ASN A 58 -0.56 -11.72 -0.39
C ASN A 58 -0.21 -11.36 -1.84
N ALA A 59 -0.34 -10.08 -2.23
CA ALA A 59 0.05 -9.63 -3.57
C ALA A 59 1.58 -9.65 -3.76
N LEU A 60 2.32 -9.25 -2.73
CA LEU A 60 3.77 -9.26 -2.72
C LEU A 60 4.34 -10.69 -2.81
N GLU A 61 3.79 -11.64 -2.06
CA GLU A 61 4.18 -13.05 -2.12
C GLU A 61 3.93 -13.65 -3.50
N ARG A 62 2.76 -13.38 -4.10
CA ARG A 62 2.47 -13.77 -5.50
C ARG A 62 3.48 -13.17 -6.48
N TRP A 63 3.89 -11.92 -6.26
CA TRP A 63 4.90 -11.26 -7.09
C TRP A 63 6.25 -11.97 -6.98
N TYR A 64 6.72 -12.28 -5.77
CA TYR A 64 7.97 -13.02 -5.55
C TYR A 64 7.93 -14.41 -6.20
N GLY A 65 6.84 -15.16 -6.00
CA GLY A 65 6.64 -16.48 -6.61
C GLY A 65 6.67 -16.43 -8.14
N LYS A 66 5.99 -15.44 -8.75
CA LYS A 66 5.98 -15.26 -10.21
C LYS A 66 7.37 -14.93 -10.78
N HIS A 67 8.15 -14.11 -10.06
CA HIS A 67 9.48 -13.68 -10.52
C HIS A 67 10.61 -14.60 -10.06
N LYS A 68 10.31 -15.68 -9.33
CA LYS A 68 11.29 -16.61 -8.73
C LYS A 68 12.36 -15.87 -7.93
N ARG A 69 11.94 -14.84 -7.19
CA ARG A 69 12.80 -14.03 -6.32
C ARG A 69 12.44 -14.27 -4.86
N GLN A 70 13.37 -13.95 -3.97
CA GLN A 70 13.15 -13.96 -2.53
C GLN A 70 13.58 -12.60 -1.94
N PRO A 71 12.96 -12.13 -0.85
CA PRO A 71 13.43 -10.96 -0.12
C PRO A 71 14.86 -11.15 0.40
N SER A 72 15.59 -10.06 0.57
CA SER A 72 16.89 -10.09 1.26
C SER A 72 16.74 -10.49 2.73
N THR A 73 17.72 -11.22 3.25
CA THR A 73 17.80 -11.55 4.67
C THR A 73 18.47 -10.42 5.44
N LEU A 74 18.06 -10.21 6.69
CA LEU A 74 18.63 -9.22 7.60
C LEU A 74 18.75 -9.83 9.00
N SER A 75 19.83 -9.52 9.72
CA SER A 75 20.05 -9.90 11.13
C SER A 75 20.57 -8.71 11.93
N GLY A 76 20.29 -8.70 13.24
CA GLY A 76 20.61 -7.58 14.15
C GLY A 76 19.37 -7.01 14.83
N ASP A 77 19.47 -5.78 15.33
CA ASP A 77 18.35 -5.02 15.91
C ASP A 77 18.25 -3.61 15.29
N PHE A 78 17.29 -2.82 15.78
CA PHE A 78 17.07 -1.44 15.37
C PHE A 78 17.19 -0.47 16.56
N PHE A 79 18.16 -0.70 17.47
CA PHE A 79 18.35 0.11 18.68
C PHE A 79 19.72 0.80 18.78
N PRO A 80 19.80 1.99 19.42
CA PRO A 80 18.67 2.84 19.78
C PRO A 80 18.16 3.60 18.54
N TYR A 81 16.84 3.78 18.46
CA TYR A 81 16.24 4.73 17.52
C TYR A 81 16.71 6.17 17.86
N LYS A 82 16.91 7.00 16.84
CA LYS A 82 17.31 8.40 16.97
C LYS A 82 16.32 9.31 16.28
#